data_AF-A0AAU7DBE2-F1
#
_entry.id   AF-A0AAU7DBE2-F1
#
_cell.length_a   1.000
_cell.length_b   1.000
_cell.length_c   1.000
_cell.angle_alpha   90.00
_cell.angle_beta   90.00
_cell.angle_gamma   90.00
#
_symmetry.space_group_name_H-M   'P 1'
#
loop_
_entity.id
_entity.type
_entity.pdbx_description
1 polymer ?
#
loop_
_entity_poly.entity_id
_entity_poly.type
_entity_poly.pdbx_seq_one_letter_code
_entity_poly.pdbx_strand_id
1 'polypeptide(L)'
;MLAKVKQDSPTDEVVSPYFNTYVLDAMAKMGHREDALMWIRKYWGGMLAEGATSFWEAHDLRWQKANPHLGLQADGTTGYFISMAHGWSAGPTAWFQREVLGIKPTSSGFK
;
A
#
# COMPACT_ATOMS: atom_id res chain seq x y z
N MET A 1 -16.13 -3.52 -8.83
CA MET A 1 -15.53 -2.22 -8.43
C MET A 1 -14.15 -2.39 -7.79
N LEU A 2 -13.86 -3.41 -6.97
CA LEU A 2 -12.53 -3.58 -6.34
C LEU A 2 -11.49 -4.37 -7.15
N ALA A 3 -11.87 -5.20 -8.11
CA ALA A 3 -10.94 -5.91 -9.00
C ALA A 3 -10.25 -5.00 -10.06
N LYS A 4 -10.41 -3.68 -9.95
CA LYS A 4 -9.92 -2.70 -10.95
C LYS A 4 -9.21 -1.50 -10.31
N VAL A 5 -8.68 -1.66 -9.09
CA VAL A 5 -7.89 -0.60 -8.47
C VAL A 5 -6.66 -0.32 -9.34
N LYS A 6 -6.47 0.95 -9.65
CA LYS A 6 -5.39 1.42 -10.51
C LYS A 6 -5.02 2.84 -10.11
N GLN A 7 -3.78 3.18 -10.41
CA GLN A 7 -3.23 4.52 -10.22
C GLN A 7 -2.21 4.72 -11.35
N ASP A 8 -2.71 4.75 -12.59
CA ASP A 8 -1.90 4.83 -13.80
C ASP A 8 -2.20 6.07 -14.66
N SER A 9 -3.31 6.76 -14.39
CA SER A 9 -3.70 8.01 -15.05
C SER A 9 -3.74 9.19 -14.08
N PRO A 10 -3.48 10.44 -14.53
CA PRO A 10 -3.68 11.64 -13.72
C PRO A 10 -5.09 11.80 -13.13
N THR A 11 -6.11 11.21 -13.79
CA THR A 11 -7.51 11.23 -13.34
C THR A 11 -7.82 10.18 -12.28
N ASP A 12 -6.91 9.24 -12.02
CA ASP A 12 -7.11 8.24 -10.98
C ASP A 12 -6.84 8.83 -9.60
N GLU A 13 -7.59 8.37 -8.62
CA GLU A 13 -7.42 8.75 -7.23
C GLU A 13 -6.02 8.38 -6.72
N VAL A 14 -5.41 9.29 -5.97
CA VAL A 14 -4.16 8.99 -5.26
C VAL A 14 -4.53 8.25 -4.00
N VAL A 15 -4.10 7.00 -3.91
CA VAL A 15 -4.36 6.18 -2.73
C VAL A 15 -3.07 6.05 -1.94
N SER A 16 -3.06 6.59 -0.71
CA SER A 16 -1.91 6.47 0.18
C SER A 16 -1.70 5.01 0.63
N PRO A 17 -0.50 4.61 1.07
CA PRO A 17 -0.25 3.28 1.61
C PRO A 17 -1.17 2.94 2.79
N TYR A 18 -1.50 3.95 3.60
CA TYR A 18 -2.49 3.84 4.68
C TYR A 18 -3.85 3.40 4.14
N PHE A 19 -4.44 4.15 3.19
CA PHE A 19 -5.76 3.84 2.67
C PHE A 19 -5.76 2.53 1.86
N ASN A 20 -4.65 2.23 1.17
CA ASN A 20 -4.49 0.97 0.46
C ASN A 20 -4.67 -0.25 1.38
N THR A 21 -4.34 -0.17 2.66
CA THR A 21 -4.59 -1.27 3.61
C THR A 21 -6.08 -1.62 3.69
N TYR A 22 -6.96 -0.61 3.73
CA TYR A 22 -8.41 -0.83 3.72
C TYR A 22 -8.91 -1.35 2.37
N VAL A 23 -8.32 -0.89 1.26
CA VAL A 23 -8.60 -1.42 -0.08
C VAL A 23 -8.30 -2.91 -0.15
N LEU A 24 -7.15 -3.34 0.37
CA LEU A 24 -6.75 -4.75 0.43
C LEU A 24 -7.70 -5.58 1.29
N ASP A 25 -8.12 -5.06 2.45
CA ASP A 25 -9.11 -5.73 3.30
C ASP A 25 -10.47 -5.85 2.60
N ALA A 26 -10.90 -4.82 1.86
CA ALA A 26 -12.15 -4.84 1.12
C ALA A 26 -12.11 -5.84 -0.05
N MET A 27 -11.00 -5.89 -0.81
CA MET A 27 -10.79 -6.90 -1.85
C MET A 27 -10.88 -8.31 -1.27
N ALA A 28 -10.17 -8.59 -0.16
CA ALA A 28 -10.18 -9.90 0.47
C ALA A 28 -11.58 -10.31 0.95
N LYS A 29 -12.32 -9.39 1.58
CA LYS A 29 -13.72 -9.61 2.02
C LYS A 29 -14.67 -9.93 0.87
N MET A 30 -14.41 -9.39 -0.31
CA MET A 30 -15.20 -9.65 -1.52
C MET A 30 -14.74 -10.89 -2.32
N GLY A 31 -13.78 -11.67 -1.79
CA GLY A 31 -13.25 -12.86 -2.47
C GLY A 31 -12.19 -12.56 -3.54
N HIS A 32 -11.72 -11.31 -3.65
CA HIS A 32 -10.72 -10.86 -4.62
C HIS A 32 -9.29 -10.90 -4.05
N ARG A 33 -8.92 -12.00 -3.38
CA ARG A 33 -7.62 -12.10 -2.69
C ARG A 33 -6.43 -12.13 -3.65
N GLU A 34 -6.59 -12.74 -4.81
CA GLU A 34 -5.56 -12.75 -5.86
C GLU A 34 -5.33 -11.34 -6.42
N ASP A 35 -6.40 -10.59 -6.66
CA ASP A 35 -6.31 -9.18 -7.09
C ASP A 35 -5.60 -8.33 -6.02
N ALA A 36 -5.89 -8.54 -4.74
CA ALA A 36 -5.20 -7.88 -3.64
C ALA A 36 -3.69 -8.20 -3.63
N LEU A 37 -3.32 -9.46 -3.86
CA LEU A 37 -1.93 -9.88 -3.98
C LEU A 37 -1.23 -9.23 -5.18
N MET A 38 -1.90 -9.12 -6.32
CA MET A 38 -1.38 -8.41 -7.49
C MET A 38 -1.20 -6.92 -7.19
N TRP A 39 -2.16 -6.31 -6.50
CA TRP A 39 -2.08 -4.91 -6.11
C TRP A 39 -0.93 -4.64 -5.13
N ILE A 40 -0.70 -5.52 -4.13
CA ILE A 40 0.46 -5.42 -3.24
C ILE A 40 1.76 -5.43 -4.03
N ARG A 41 1.90 -6.37 -4.98
CA ARG A 41 3.09 -6.47 -5.84
C ARG A 41 3.28 -5.22 -6.69
N LYS A 42 2.21 -4.63 -7.22
CA LYS A 42 2.28 -3.40 -8.01
C LYS A 42 2.64 -2.20 -7.15
N TYR A 43 1.92 -1.96 -6.07
CA TYR A 43 2.06 -0.75 -5.26
C TYR A 43 3.30 -0.76 -4.37
N TRP A 44 3.44 -1.77 -3.50
CA TRP A 44 4.61 -1.88 -2.62
C TRP A 44 5.85 -2.38 -3.36
N GLY A 45 5.68 -3.24 -4.39
CA GLY A 45 6.79 -3.59 -5.27
C GLY A 45 7.28 -2.41 -6.10
N GLY A 46 6.43 -1.42 -6.39
CA GLY A 46 6.84 -0.13 -6.98
C GLY A 46 7.82 0.63 -6.08
N MET A 47 7.52 0.75 -4.78
CA MET A 47 8.46 1.34 -3.81
C MET A 47 9.80 0.59 -3.80
N LEU A 48 9.76 -0.75 -3.78
CA LEU A 48 10.98 -1.58 -3.80
C LEU A 48 11.79 -1.39 -5.10
N ALA A 49 11.12 -1.30 -6.25
CA ALA A 49 11.75 -1.05 -7.54
C ALA A 49 12.42 0.32 -7.61
N GLU A 50 11.95 1.28 -6.81
CA GLU A 50 12.56 2.61 -6.64
C GLU A 50 13.56 2.69 -5.48
N GLY A 51 13.99 1.55 -4.93
CA GLY A 51 15.06 1.47 -3.94
C GLY A 51 14.63 1.62 -2.49
N ALA A 52 13.34 1.51 -2.18
CA ALA A 52 12.87 1.52 -0.80
C ALA A 52 13.45 0.34 0.01
N THR A 53 14.03 0.62 1.17
CA THR A 53 14.43 -0.37 2.17
C THR A 53 13.51 -0.38 3.40
N SER A 54 12.61 0.59 3.47
CA SER A 54 11.48 0.72 4.39
C SER A 54 10.30 1.34 3.63
N PHE A 55 9.07 1.18 4.12
CA PHE A 55 7.90 1.71 3.41
C PHE A 55 7.71 3.20 3.68
N TRP A 56 7.55 3.95 2.58
CA TRP A 56 7.40 5.39 2.58
C TRP A 56 5.99 5.82 2.97
N GLU A 57 5.86 7.03 3.52
CA GLU A 57 4.59 7.62 3.94
C GLU A 57 3.56 7.72 2.82
N ALA A 58 4.02 8.05 1.62
CA ALA A 58 3.21 8.09 0.42
C ALA A 58 3.99 7.54 -0.77
N HIS A 59 3.28 7.02 -1.77
CA HIS A 59 3.85 6.61 -3.04
C HIS A 59 2.82 6.79 -4.15
N ASP A 60 3.30 7.25 -5.30
CA ASP A 60 2.47 7.47 -6.47
C ASP A 60 3.04 6.69 -7.64
N LEU A 61 2.28 5.73 -8.15
CA LEU A 61 2.71 4.82 -9.20
C LEU A 61 2.76 5.47 -10.59
N ARG A 62 2.22 6.67 -10.75
CA ARG A 62 2.10 7.33 -12.06
C ARG A 62 3.43 7.86 -12.60
N TRP A 63 4.44 8.01 -11.74
CA TRP A 63 5.78 8.41 -12.14
C TRP A 63 6.84 7.80 -11.24
N GLN A 64 7.98 7.46 -11.83
CA GLN A 64 9.15 7.05 -11.06
C GLN A 64 9.80 8.26 -10.39
N LYS A 65 10.29 8.07 -9.16
CA LYS A 65 10.98 9.12 -8.42
C LYS A 65 12.49 8.97 -8.61
N ALA A 66 13.09 9.86 -9.39
CA ALA A 66 14.55 9.90 -9.60
C ALA A 66 15.32 10.09 -8.28
N ASN A 67 14.76 10.88 -7.36
CA ASN A 67 15.18 10.97 -5.97
C ASN A 67 13.94 10.94 -5.08
N PRO A 68 13.62 9.80 -4.42
CA PRO A 68 12.45 9.69 -3.55
C PRO A 68 12.38 10.76 -2.46
N HIS A 69 13.51 11.15 -1.85
CA HIS A 69 13.54 12.21 -0.83
C HIS A 69 13.04 13.57 -1.32
N LEU A 70 13.02 13.82 -2.63
CA LEU A 70 12.52 15.06 -3.22
C LEU A 70 11.16 14.88 -3.89
N GLY A 71 10.88 13.69 -4.42
CA GLY A 71 9.73 13.42 -5.29
C GLY A 71 8.50 12.79 -4.63
N LEU A 72 8.55 12.51 -3.32
CA LEU A 72 7.39 12.05 -2.55
C LEU A 72 6.53 13.22 -2.09
N GLN A 73 5.22 12.99 -2.06
CA GLN A 73 4.20 13.98 -1.74
C GLN A 73 3.16 13.37 -0.79
N ALA A 74 2.89 14.03 0.33
CA ALA A 74 1.86 13.66 1.29
C ALA A 74 1.37 14.91 2.05
N ASP A 75 0.11 14.91 2.48
CA ASP A 75 -0.49 15.96 3.33
C ASP A 75 -0.26 17.41 2.82
N GLY A 76 -0.32 17.59 1.50
CA GLY A 76 -0.12 18.90 0.86
C GLY A 76 1.34 19.39 0.87
N THR A 77 2.29 18.54 1.24
CA THR A 77 3.73 18.83 1.26
C THR A 77 4.51 17.88 0.35
N THR A 78 5.78 18.19 0.11
CA THR A 78 6.66 17.39 -0.76
C THR A 78 8.09 17.37 -0.22
N GLY A 79 8.85 16.34 -0.59
CA GLY A 79 10.29 16.27 -0.32
C GLY A 79 10.62 15.79 1.09
N TYR A 80 11.58 16.43 1.75
CA TYR A 80 12.14 15.99 3.04
C TYR A 80 11.16 16.01 4.23
N PHE A 81 9.97 16.57 4.05
CA PHE A 81 8.89 16.49 5.04
C PHE A 81 8.20 15.13 5.04
N ILE A 82 8.39 14.33 3.99
CA ILE A 82 7.74 13.03 3.81
C ILE A 82 8.63 11.93 4.37
N SER A 83 8.08 11.14 5.30
CA SER A 83 8.80 10.05 5.94
C SER A 83 9.10 8.91 4.97
N MET A 84 10.35 8.45 4.94
CA MET A 84 10.75 7.26 4.19
C MET A 84 10.60 5.96 5.00
N ALA A 85 10.10 6.04 6.23
CA ALA A 85 9.89 4.89 7.10
C ALA A 85 8.64 5.13 7.96
N HIS A 86 7.47 5.00 7.35
CA HIS A 86 6.20 5.36 7.98
C HIS A 86 5.38 4.11 8.31
N GLY A 87 5.04 3.95 9.60
CA GLY A 87 4.41 2.72 10.12
C GLY A 87 3.07 2.37 9.47
N TRP A 88 2.29 3.38 9.08
CA TRP A 88 0.99 3.18 8.41
C TRP A 88 1.10 2.51 7.04
N SER A 89 2.31 2.43 6.47
CA SER A 89 2.57 1.86 5.16
C SER A 89 2.91 0.38 5.24
N ALA A 90 2.98 -0.18 6.45
CA ALA A 90 3.28 -1.59 6.69
C ALA A 90 2.04 -2.51 6.65
N GLY A 91 0.91 -2.03 6.11
CA GLY A 91 -0.33 -2.79 5.95
C GLY A 91 -0.17 -4.23 5.42
N PRO A 92 0.64 -4.48 4.37
CA PRO A 92 0.85 -5.82 3.83
C PRO A 92 1.32 -6.84 4.87
N THR A 93 2.11 -6.43 5.86
CA THR A 93 2.62 -7.33 6.91
C THR A 93 1.49 -8.01 7.66
N ALA A 94 0.54 -7.22 8.18
CA ALA A 94 -0.62 -7.76 8.89
C ALA A 94 -1.62 -8.45 7.93
N TRP A 95 -1.73 -7.94 6.70
CA TRP A 95 -2.62 -8.54 5.70
C TRP A 95 -2.17 -9.94 5.31
N PHE A 96 -0.86 -10.19 5.11
CA PHE A 96 -0.35 -11.53 4.80
C PHE A 96 -0.62 -12.54 5.91
N GLN A 97 -0.48 -12.14 7.19
CA GLN A 97 -0.80 -13.01 8.32
C GLN A 97 -2.27 -13.45 8.31
N ARG A 98 -3.19 -12.50 8.05
CA ARG A 98 -4.63 -12.77 8.06
C ARG A 98 -5.12 -13.49 6.81
N GLU A 99 -4.73 -13.00 5.64
CA GLU A 99 -5.36 -13.39 4.37
C GLU A 99 -4.58 -14.45 3.60
N VAL A 100 -3.26 -14.55 3.78
CA VAL A 100 -2.46 -15.61 3.12
C VAL A 100 -2.23 -16.78 4.07
N LEU A 101 -1.65 -16.51 5.25
CA LEU A 101 -1.40 -17.55 6.25
C LEU A 101 -2.70 -18.02 6.93
N GLY A 102 -3.73 -17.17 6.96
CA GLY A 102 -5.05 -17.53 7.50
C GLY A 102 -5.19 -17.38 9.01
N ILE A 103 -4.26 -16.71 9.70
CA ILE A 103 -4.33 -16.52 11.16
C ILE A 103 -5.31 -15.39 11.46
N LYS A 104 -6.49 -15.76 11.97
CA LYS A 104 -7.54 -14.83 12.35
C LYS A 104 -8.02 -15.16 13.76
N PRO A 105 -8.09 -14.17 14.68
CA PRO A 105 -8.65 -14.40 15.99
C PRO A 105 -10.15 -14.71 15.86
N THR A 106 -10.58 -15.81 16.45
CA THR A 106 -12.01 -16.17 16.58
C THR A 106 -12.63 -15.63 17.86
N SER A 107 -11.79 -15.19 18.81
CA SER A 107 -12.18 -14.55 20.06
C SER A 107 -11.10 -13.55 20.52
N SER A 108 -11.40 -12.74 21.55
CA SER A 108 -10.45 -11.76 22.09
C SER A 108 -9.21 -12.45 22.69
N GLY A 109 -8.03 -11.93 22.37
CA GLY A 109 -6.76 -12.50 22.85
C GLY A 109 -6.39 -13.85 22.23
N PHE A 110 -6.95 -14.21 21.07
CA PHE A 110 -6.68 -15.48 20.37
C PHE A 110 -7.03 -16.74 21.20
N LYS A 111 -8.02 -16.64 22.10
CA LYS A 111 -8.54 -17.80 22.83
C LYS A 111 -9.44 -18.68 21.96
#